data_AF-A0A2L0GJA8-F1
#
_entry.id   AF-A0A2L0GJA8-F1
#
_cell.length_a   1.000
_cell.length_b   1.000
_cell.length_c   1.000
_cell.angle_alpha   90.00
_cell.angle_beta   90.00
_cell.angle_gamma   90.00
#
_symmetry.space_group_name_H-M   'P 1'
#
loop_
_entity.id
_entity.type
_entity.pdbx_description
1 polymer ?
#
loop_
_entity_poly.entity_id
_entity_poly.type
_entity_poly.pdbx_seq_one_letter_code
_entity_poly.pdbx_strand_id
1 'polypeptide(L)'
;MMLVWREMMTLMKSGLLAVGVAACAMLAAAGAQARTLDPAKPEDALEISKRLQCGVSEDKPAVYHWSGNIYGRAPGVRDKLLFKGEGMNIRRCVEVNDPQRGKGWRLVSREVMLMLDPKTGEVVRQWENPYTGETVEVMHIHNDPVNGRPNFARGADGTPFTLGSLREAGPYVFMPFEAPLFYTNPLTGDYQEYVGGEYHAMEIFDFGALRSELYDSTKPTAYPMISWVRISGWAPWMKMGSRPGQMVFNAMGRKLPGGFDELPEVLKKEIRANYPIYEQAPPKDDARPNETTWTKFKMLTDKAREAAGTVDKSGEGH
;
A
#
# COMPACT_ATOMS: atom_id res chain seq x y z
N MET A 1 13.60 -56.30 64.53
CA MET A 1 12.18 -56.62 64.81
C MET A 1 11.50 -56.82 63.46
N MET A 2 11.34 -58.05 62.99
CA MET A 2 10.15 -58.91 63.21
C MET A 2 8.88 -58.25 62.65
N LEU A 3 8.45 -58.66 61.44
CA LEU A 3 7.34 -59.64 61.20
C LEU A 3 6.01 -59.13 61.78
N VAL A 4 4.97 -58.87 60.99
CA VAL A 4 3.91 -59.80 60.48
C VAL A 4 3.03 -58.95 59.51
N TRP A 5 2.35 -59.41 58.43
CA TRP A 5 1.97 -60.74 57.91
C TRP A 5 2.06 -60.78 56.36
N ARG A 6 1.44 -61.79 55.72
CA ARG A 6 1.06 -61.90 54.29
C ARG A 6 -0.08 -62.94 54.19
N GLU A 7 -0.69 -63.05 53.00
CA GLU A 7 -1.79 -63.99 52.63
C GLU A 7 -3.21 -63.50 53.04
N MET A 8 -4.30 -63.85 52.34
CA MET A 8 -4.50 -64.94 51.36
C MET A 8 -5.48 -64.55 50.22
N MET A 9 -5.45 -65.28 49.09
CA MET A 9 -6.33 -65.08 47.92
C MET A 9 -7.77 -65.55 48.15
N THR A 10 -8.73 -64.91 47.47
CA THR A 10 -10.05 -65.54 47.17
C THR A 10 -10.49 -65.20 45.74
N LEU A 11 -11.19 -66.14 45.10
CA LEU A 11 -11.39 -66.21 43.65
C LEU A 11 -12.69 -65.54 43.15
N MET A 12 -12.61 -64.99 41.93
CA MET A 12 -13.66 -64.70 40.93
C MET A 12 -15.15 -64.91 41.29
N LYS A 13 -15.97 -63.89 41.01
CA LYS A 13 -17.12 -63.99 40.05
C LYS A 13 -17.74 -62.64 39.65
N SER A 14 -17.76 -62.43 38.33
CA SER A 14 -18.83 -61.80 37.51
C SER A 14 -19.51 -60.49 37.95
N GLY A 15 -19.35 -59.42 37.17
CA GLY A 15 -20.36 -58.35 37.11
C GLY A 15 -19.94 -57.03 36.46
N LEU A 16 -20.69 -56.62 35.44
CA LEU A 16 -20.80 -55.27 34.84
C LEU A 16 -19.67 -54.73 33.95
N LEU A 17 -20.06 -54.49 32.69
CA LEU A 17 -19.42 -53.52 31.79
C LEU A 17 -19.47 -52.12 32.42
N ALA A 18 -18.36 -51.40 32.37
CA ALA A 18 -18.34 -49.94 32.42
C ALA A 18 -17.48 -49.44 31.26
N VAL A 19 -18.12 -48.81 30.27
CA VAL A 19 -17.44 -48.21 29.11
C VAL A 19 -16.66 -46.98 29.60
N GLY A 20 -15.35 -47.12 29.73
CA GLY A 20 -14.45 -46.00 30.03
C GLY A 20 -14.35 -45.05 28.84
N VAL A 21 -15.10 -43.95 28.89
CA VAL A 21 -15.13 -42.93 27.83
C VAL A 21 -13.74 -42.35 27.60
N ALA A 22 -13.20 -42.55 26.39
CA ALA A 22 -12.02 -41.83 25.93
C ALA A 22 -12.37 -40.35 25.77
N ALA A 23 -11.94 -39.51 26.71
CA ALA A 23 -12.12 -38.07 26.64
C ALA A 23 -11.17 -37.48 25.59
N CYS A 24 -11.57 -37.56 24.31
CA CYS A 24 -11.00 -36.73 23.26
C CYS A 24 -11.29 -35.26 23.59
N ALA A 25 -10.31 -34.60 24.23
CA ALA A 25 -10.29 -33.16 24.39
C ALA A 25 -10.17 -32.51 23.01
N MET A 26 -11.31 -32.32 22.34
CA MET A 26 -11.37 -31.55 21.11
C MET A 26 -10.92 -30.13 21.41
N LEU A 27 -9.73 -29.79 20.92
CA LEU A 27 -9.30 -28.40 20.76
C LEU A 27 -10.32 -27.71 19.85
N ALA A 28 -11.29 -27.05 20.47
CA ALA A 28 -12.21 -26.17 19.79
C ALA A 28 -11.39 -24.98 19.27
N ALA A 29 -10.86 -25.11 18.06
CA ALA A 29 -10.46 -23.97 17.26
C ALA A 29 -11.71 -23.07 17.16
N ALA A 30 -11.69 -21.96 17.89
CA ALA A 30 -12.77 -20.99 17.88
C ALA A 30 -12.82 -20.34 16.49
N GLY A 31 -13.55 -20.98 15.57
CA GLY A 31 -13.86 -20.41 14.28
C GLY A 31 -14.52 -19.05 14.51
N ALA A 32 -14.00 -18.01 13.86
CA ALA A 32 -14.52 -16.66 13.99
C ALA A 32 -16.03 -16.69 13.73
N GLN A 33 -16.83 -16.37 14.75
CA GLN A 33 -18.28 -16.41 14.62
C GLN A 33 -18.72 -15.41 13.56
N ALA A 34 -19.52 -15.90 12.60
CA ALA A 34 -20.09 -15.08 11.54
C ALA A 34 -20.88 -13.92 12.14
N ARG A 35 -20.34 -12.70 12.01
CA ARG A 35 -20.90 -11.46 12.57
C ARG A 35 -20.77 -10.31 11.58
N THR A 36 -21.72 -9.39 11.63
CA THR A 36 -21.57 -8.09 10.97
C THR A 36 -20.63 -7.22 11.81
N LEU A 37 -19.60 -6.65 11.17
CA LEU A 37 -18.72 -5.67 11.81
C LEU A 37 -19.47 -4.36 12.08
N ASP A 38 -19.25 -3.79 13.26
CA ASP A 38 -19.87 -2.54 13.73
C ASP A 38 -18.82 -1.42 13.76
N PRO A 39 -18.83 -0.45 12.82
CA PRO A 39 -17.80 0.59 12.75
C PRO A 39 -17.76 1.53 13.97
N ALA A 40 -18.74 1.48 14.87
CA ALA A 40 -18.69 2.20 16.15
C ALA A 40 -17.83 1.49 17.22
N LYS A 41 -17.50 0.21 17.03
CA LYS A 41 -16.59 -0.54 17.91
C LYS A 41 -15.15 -0.41 17.43
N PRO A 42 -14.18 0.01 18.26
CA PRO A 42 -12.82 0.30 17.78
C PRO A 42 -12.10 -0.92 17.21
N GLU A 43 -12.38 -2.11 17.74
CA GLU A 43 -11.82 -3.38 17.29
C GLU A 43 -12.35 -3.76 15.88
N ASP A 44 -13.63 -3.49 15.62
CA ASP A 44 -14.29 -3.71 14.33
C ASP A 44 -13.90 -2.66 13.30
N ALA A 45 -13.80 -1.38 13.71
CA ALA A 45 -13.28 -0.30 12.88
C ALA A 45 -11.84 -0.60 12.41
N LEU A 46 -11.00 -1.14 13.31
CA LEU A 46 -9.66 -1.59 12.96
C LEU A 46 -9.71 -2.75 11.95
N GLU A 47 -10.60 -3.74 12.14
CA GLU A 47 -10.78 -4.85 11.20
C GLU A 47 -11.25 -4.35 9.82
N ILE A 48 -12.26 -3.47 9.78
CA ILE A 48 -12.76 -2.81 8.56
C ILE A 48 -11.62 -2.12 7.81
N SER A 49 -10.76 -1.37 8.52
CA SER A 49 -9.59 -0.70 7.93
C SER A 49 -8.58 -1.69 7.34
N LYS A 50 -8.30 -2.82 8.03
CA LYS A 50 -7.41 -3.89 7.55
C LYS A 50 -8.00 -4.56 6.30
N ARG A 51 -9.32 -4.81 6.27
CA ARG A 51 -10.06 -5.44 5.15
C ARG A 51 -10.09 -4.56 3.92
N LEU A 52 -10.33 -3.26 4.09
CA LEU A 52 -10.24 -2.26 3.03
C LEU A 52 -8.85 -2.31 2.38
N GLN A 53 -7.80 -2.19 3.18
CA GLN A 53 -6.43 -2.11 2.68
C GLN A 53 -5.93 -3.44 2.09
N CYS A 54 -5.83 -4.51 2.88
CA CYS A 54 -5.22 -5.77 2.42
C CYS A 54 -6.15 -6.97 2.54
N GLY A 55 -6.88 -7.09 3.64
CA GLY A 55 -7.53 -8.33 4.07
C GLY A 55 -6.98 -8.81 5.41
N VAL A 56 -7.61 -9.83 5.98
CA VAL A 56 -7.25 -10.35 7.31
C VAL A 56 -5.96 -11.18 7.29
N SER A 57 -5.60 -11.77 6.15
CA SER A 57 -4.36 -12.54 5.93
C SER A 57 -3.19 -11.62 5.58
N GLU A 58 -2.03 -11.84 6.20
CA GLU A 58 -0.79 -11.11 5.86
C GLU A 58 -0.07 -11.70 4.64
N ASP A 59 -0.14 -13.04 4.49
CA ASP A 59 0.73 -13.80 3.60
C ASP A 59 0.36 -13.60 2.12
N LYS A 60 -0.94 -13.39 1.87
CA LYS A 60 -1.47 -13.07 0.54
C LYS A 60 -1.43 -11.55 0.34
N PRO A 61 -0.55 -11.02 -0.54
CA PRO A 61 -0.56 -9.60 -0.85
C PRO A 61 -1.85 -9.21 -1.56
N ALA A 62 -2.38 -8.03 -1.25
CA ALA A 62 -3.40 -7.39 -2.06
C ALA A 62 -2.74 -6.54 -3.15
N VAL A 63 -3.41 -6.45 -4.29
CA VAL A 63 -3.05 -5.53 -5.37
C VAL A 63 -4.21 -4.57 -5.59
N TYR A 64 -3.90 -3.27 -5.59
CA TYR A 64 -4.76 -2.25 -6.16
C TYR A 64 -4.24 -1.87 -7.54
N HIS A 65 -5.16 -1.61 -8.45
CA HIS A 65 -4.90 -1.03 -9.77
C HIS A 65 -5.73 0.23 -9.94
N TRP A 66 -5.18 1.24 -10.60
CA TRP A 66 -5.88 2.44 -11.03
C TRP A 66 -5.40 2.88 -12.41
N SER A 67 -6.31 3.45 -13.19
CA SER A 67 -6.03 4.07 -14.47
C SER A 67 -6.67 5.45 -14.55
N GLY A 68 -6.05 6.35 -15.31
CA GLY A 68 -6.46 7.75 -15.32
C GLY A 68 -5.74 8.65 -16.31
N ASN A 69 -5.96 9.96 -16.16
CA ASN A 69 -5.34 11.00 -16.97
C ASN A 69 -4.46 11.90 -16.09
N ILE A 70 -3.35 12.35 -16.67
CA ILE A 70 -2.39 13.28 -16.04
C ILE A 70 -2.37 14.55 -16.88
N TYR A 71 -2.88 15.64 -16.31
CA TYR A 71 -2.92 16.95 -16.95
C TYR A 71 -1.83 17.86 -16.40
N GLY A 72 -1.31 18.75 -17.26
CA GLY A 72 -0.54 19.91 -16.86
C GLY A 72 -1.43 21.15 -16.87
N ARG A 73 -1.41 21.91 -15.78
CA ARG A 73 -2.13 23.18 -15.60
C ARG A 73 -1.15 24.29 -15.32
N ALA A 74 -1.19 25.37 -16.11
CA ALA A 74 -0.32 26.54 -15.95
C ALA A 74 -1.16 27.84 -16.09
N PRO A 75 -0.82 28.93 -15.38
CA PRO A 75 -1.55 30.19 -15.49
C PRO A 75 -1.62 30.71 -16.93
N GLY A 76 -2.81 31.14 -17.37
CA GLY A 76 -3.01 31.72 -18.72
C GLY A 76 -2.94 30.74 -19.89
N VAL A 77 -2.73 29.44 -19.64
CA VAL A 77 -2.62 28.41 -20.68
C VAL A 77 -3.74 27.38 -20.48
N ARG A 78 -4.31 26.85 -21.57
CA ARG A 78 -5.27 25.74 -21.50
C ARG A 78 -4.59 24.50 -20.89
N ASP A 79 -5.32 23.79 -20.03
CA ASP A 79 -4.86 22.50 -19.50
C ASP A 79 -4.50 21.55 -20.65
N LYS A 80 -3.36 20.86 -20.52
CA LYS A 80 -2.85 19.91 -21.52
C LYS A 80 -2.92 18.51 -20.94
N LEU A 81 -3.53 17.56 -21.65
CA LEU A 81 -3.38 16.15 -21.33
C LEU A 81 -1.94 15.75 -21.68
N LEU A 82 -1.14 15.41 -20.67
CA LEU A 82 0.27 15.06 -20.87
C LEU A 82 0.41 13.55 -21.07
N PHE A 83 -0.24 12.76 -20.21
CA PHE A 83 -0.14 11.30 -20.20
C PHE A 83 -1.48 10.66 -19.84
N LYS A 84 -1.68 9.43 -20.31
CA LYS A 84 -2.50 8.46 -19.59
C LYS A 84 -1.65 7.85 -18.48
N GLY A 85 -2.29 7.48 -17.38
CA GLY A 85 -1.64 6.87 -16.22
C GLY A 85 -2.15 5.45 -16.01
N GLU A 86 -1.25 4.48 -15.86
CA GLU A 86 -1.56 3.11 -15.45
C GLU A 86 -0.71 2.77 -14.22
N GLY A 87 -1.36 2.54 -13.08
CA GLY A 87 -0.67 2.38 -11.81
C GLY A 87 -1.20 1.24 -10.96
N MET A 88 -0.33 0.73 -10.09
CA MET A 88 -0.67 -0.27 -9.10
C MET A 88 0.10 -0.06 -7.80
N ASN A 89 -0.45 -0.61 -6.72
CA ASN A 89 0.24 -0.74 -5.45
C ASN A 89 -0.01 -2.15 -4.91
N ILE A 90 1.08 -2.84 -4.56
CA ILE A 90 1.08 -4.19 -4.02
C ILE A 90 1.45 -4.14 -2.53
N ARG A 91 0.54 -4.64 -1.68
CA ARG A 91 0.53 -4.36 -0.23
C ARG A 91 0.22 -5.59 0.63
N ARG A 92 0.75 -5.60 1.85
CA ARG A 92 0.44 -6.55 2.93
C ARG A 92 0.09 -5.79 4.20
N CYS A 93 -0.80 -6.35 5.01
CA CYS A 93 -1.15 -5.81 6.32
C CYS A 93 -0.53 -6.75 7.36
N VAL A 94 0.57 -6.30 7.98
CA VAL A 94 1.37 -7.10 8.92
C VAL A 94 0.86 -6.83 10.33
N GLU A 95 0.55 -7.87 11.10
CA GLU A 95 0.13 -7.77 12.49
C GLU A 95 1.31 -7.34 13.36
N VAL A 96 0.99 -6.53 14.36
CA VAL A 96 1.96 -6.06 15.36
C VAL A 96 1.34 -6.25 16.73
N ASN A 97 2.16 -6.63 17.71
CA ASN A 97 1.73 -6.74 19.10
C ASN A 97 2.43 -5.67 19.91
N ASP A 98 1.65 -4.89 20.63
CA ASP A 98 2.13 -3.86 21.55
C ASP A 98 1.78 -4.27 22.99
N PRO A 99 2.71 -4.17 23.95
CA PRO A 99 2.48 -4.62 25.33
C PRO A 99 1.32 -3.92 26.06
N GLN A 100 0.92 -2.71 25.64
CA GLN A 100 -0.14 -1.92 26.27
C GLN A 100 -1.41 -1.86 25.43
N ARG A 101 -1.26 -1.69 24.10
CA ARG A 101 -2.36 -1.53 23.14
C ARG A 101 -2.86 -2.84 22.56
N GLY A 102 -2.17 -3.95 22.82
CA GLY A 102 -2.52 -5.28 22.33
C GLY A 102 -2.25 -5.45 20.84
N LYS A 103 -3.14 -6.16 20.15
CA LYS A 103 -2.99 -6.51 18.74
C LYS A 103 -3.35 -5.33 17.83
N GLY A 104 -2.47 -5.03 16.89
CA GLY A 104 -2.63 -4.04 15.85
C GLY A 104 -2.19 -4.55 14.48
N TRP A 105 -2.14 -3.67 13.50
CA TRP A 105 -1.56 -3.96 12.18
C TRP A 105 -0.89 -2.73 11.56
N ARG A 106 0.07 -2.93 10.66
CA ARG A 106 0.73 -1.90 9.86
C ARG A 106 0.66 -2.24 8.37
N LEU A 107 0.66 -1.22 7.51
CA LEU A 107 0.72 -1.41 6.06
C LEU A 107 2.19 -1.53 5.63
N VAL A 108 2.50 -2.53 4.80
CA VAL A 108 3.76 -2.62 4.05
C VAL A 108 3.44 -2.67 2.57
N SER A 109 3.94 -1.73 1.77
CA SER A 109 3.61 -1.67 0.34
C SER A 109 4.69 -1.02 -0.54
N ARG A 110 4.55 -1.19 -1.85
CA ARG A 110 5.27 -0.45 -2.89
C ARG A 110 4.33 -0.19 -4.07
N GLU A 111 4.67 0.79 -4.89
CA GLU A 111 3.81 1.24 -5.99
C GLU A 111 4.59 1.65 -7.23
N VAL A 112 3.98 1.41 -8.38
CA VAL A 112 4.48 1.84 -9.67
C VAL A 112 3.33 2.47 -10.47
N MET A 113 3.60 3.57 -11.13
CA MET A 113 2.66 4.21 -12.05
C MET A 113 3.41 4.70 -13.30
N LEU A 114 2.98 4.18 -14.44
CA LEU A 114 3.54 4.44 -15.75
C LEU A 114 2.88 5.65 -16.40
N MET A 115 3.70 6.46 -17.04
CA MET A 115 3.27 7.51 -17.95
C MET A 115 3.15 6.90 -19.35
N LEU A 116 1.92 6.88 -19.88
CA LEU A 116 1.62 6.34 -21.21
C LEU A 116 1.26 7.47 -22.18
N ASP A 117 1.62 7.30 -23.45
CA ASP A 117 1.27 8.25 -24.50
C ASP A 117 -0.28 8.34 -24.64
N PRO A 118 -0.88 9.54 -24.62
CA PRO A 118 -2.34 9.67 -24.70
C PRO A 118 -2.97 9.08 -25.97
N LYS A 119 -2.23 9.02 -27.08
CA LYS A 119 -2.69 8.54 -28.40
C LYS A 119 -2.44 7.05 -28.57
N THR A 120 -1.22 6.57 -28.33
CA THR A 120 -0.84 5.16 -28.59
C THR A 120 -1.08 4.23 -27.39
N GLY A 121 -1.03 4.77 -26.16
CA GLY A 121 -1.07 3.97 -24.93
C GLY A 121 0.24 3.25 -24.60
N GLU A 122 1.33 3.55 -25.31
CA GLU A 122 2.65 2.96 -25.08
C GLU A 122 3.38 3.65 -23.92
N VAL A 123 4.29 2.93 -23.27
CA VAL A 123 5.09 3.45 -22.15
C VAL A 123 6.06 4.51 -22.67
N VAL A 124 5.91 5.76 -22.21
CA VAL A 124 6.74 6.87 -22.68
C VAL A 124 8.15 6.75 -22.11
N ARG A 125 9.18 6.85 -22.97
CA ARG A 125 10.60 6.88 -22.57
C ARG A 125 11.19 8.28 -22.67
N GLN A 126 10.91 8.96 -23.77
CA GLN A 126 11.27 10.35 -24.03
C GLN A 126 10.00 11.13 -24.35
N TRP A 127 9.94 12.37 -23.88
CA TRP A 127 8.77 13.22 -23.96
C TRP A 127 9.16 14.64 -24.35
N GLU A 128 8.58 15.15 -25.44
CA GLU A 128 8.67 16.56 -25.80
C GLU A 128 7.80 17.37 -24.82
N ASN A 129 8.44 18.17 -23.96
CA ASN A 129 7.75 18.97 -22.96
C ASN A 129 7.03 20.15 -23.65
N PRO A 130 5.69 20.21 -23.68
CA PRO A 130 4.93 21.22 -24.43
C PRO A 130 4.92 22.58 -23.72
N TYR A 131 5.68 22.77 -22.64
CA TYR A 131 5.90 24.06 -21.96
C TYR A 131 7.30 24.63 -22.15
N THR A 132 8.27 23.82 -22.61
CA THR A 132 9.66 24.25 -22.83
C THR A 132 10.15 24.00 -24.27
N GLY A 133 9.59 23.01 -24.98
CA GLY A 133 10.09 22.53 -26.27
C GLY A 133 11.28 21.57 -26.14
N GLU A 134 11.72 21.24 -24.93
CA GLU A 134 12.80 20.28 -24.68
C GLU A 134 12.27 18.84 -24.69
N THR A 135 13.01 17.92 -25.30
CA THR A 135 12.80 16.48 -25.11
C THR A 135 13.52 16.03 -23.85
N VAL A 136 12.78 15.44 -22.90
CA VAL A 136 13.31 14.92 -21.63
C VAL A 136 13.03 13.43 -21.48
N GLU A 137 13.87 12.73 -20.72
CA GLU A 137 13.61 11.35 -20.34
C GLU A 137 12.53 11.28 -19.25
N VAL A 138 11.60 10.34 -19.39
CA VAL A 138 10.47 10.17 -18.48
C VAL A 138 10.85 9.23 -17.35
N MET A 139 10.83 9.75 -16.11
CA MET A 139 10.91 8.93 -14.91
C MET A 139 9.50 8.55 -14.46
N HIS A 140 9.12 7.27 -14.67
CA HIS A 140 7.90 6.68 -14.11
C HIS A 140 7.92 6.69 -12.58
N ILE A 141 6.75 6.77 -11.94
CA ILE A 141 6.65 6.66 -10.48
C ILE A 141 6.93 5.21 -10.10
N HIS A 142 7.87 4.98 -9.19
CA HIS A 142 8.24 3.65 -8.69
C HIS A 142 8.81 3.79 -7.27
N ASN A 143 7.90 3.99 -6.30
CA ASN A 143 8.25 4.26 -4.90
C ASN A 143 8.35 2.93 -4.13
N ASP A 144 9.47 2.68 -3.44
CA ASP A 144 9.68 1.51 -2.59
C ASP A 144 10.52 1.83 -1.34
N PRO A 145 9.95 1.81 -0.12
CA PRO A 145 8.58 1.43 0.22
C PRO A 145 7.61 2.61 0.37
N VAL A 146 6.32 2.29 0.46
CA VAL A 146 5.23 3.19 0.87
C VAL A 146 4.48 2.52 2.03
N ASN A 147 5.05 2.62 3.23
CA ASN A 147 4.56 1.93 4.43
C ASN A 147 3.60 2.80 5.25
N GLY A 148 2.67 2.17 5.94
CA GLY A 148 1.79 2.80 6.92
C GLY A 148 2.27 2.55 8.34
N ARG A 149 2.04 3.52 9.23
CA ARG A 149 2.34 3.36 10.67
C ARG A 149 1.45 2.25 11.28
N PRO A 150 1.90 1.60 12.37
CA PRO A 150 1.06 0.75 13.20
C PRO A 150 -0.25 1.42 13.66
N ASN A 151 -1.36 0.72 13.45
CA ASN A 151 -2.70 1.06 13.95
C ASN A 151 -3.16 0.01 14.96
N PHE A 152 -3.87 0.44 16.00
CA PHE A 152 -4.37 -0.38 17.10
C PHE A 152 -5.81 0.02 17.40
N ALA A 153 -6.60 -0.85 18.02
CA ALA A 153 -7.98 -0.53 18.38
C ALA A 153 -8.05 0.62 19.42
N ARG A 154 -6.98 0.84 20.19
CA ARG A 154 -6.85 1.96 21.14
C ARG A 154 -5.45 2.58 21.05
N GLY A 155 -5.40 3.90 21.17
CA GLY A 155 -4.17 4.67 21.31
C GLY A 155 -3.45 4.37 22.63
N ALA A 156 -2.21 4.87 22.77
CA ALA A 156 -1.44 4.73 24.02
C ALA A 156 -2.05 5.52 25.19
N ASP A 157 -2.87 6.51 24.88
CA ASP A 157 -3.72 7.31 25.76
C ASP A 157 -5.09 6.65 26.04
N GLY A 158 -5.36 5.47 25.47
CA GLY A 158 -6.66 4.79 25.53
C GLY A 158 -7.71 5.29 24.54
N THR A 159 -7.41 6.31 23.72
CA THR A 159 -8.35 6.87 22.74
C THR A 159 -8.79 5.79 21.73
N PRO A 160 -10.09 5.56 21.52
CA PRO A 160 -10.57 4.56 20.58
C PRO A 160 -10.20 4.90 19.12
N PHE A 161 -9.78 3.88 18.36
CA PHE A 161 -9.69 4.00 16.91
C PHE A 161 -11.07 4.19 16.29
N THR A 162 -11.19 5.14 15.36
CA THR A 162 -12.42 5.45 14.64
C THR A 162 -12.14 5.67 13.17
N LEU A 163 -13.11 5.35 12.32
CA LEU A 163 -13.08 5.69 10.90
C LEU A 163 -13.87 6.99 10.69
N GLY A 164 -13.30 8.11 11.12
CA GLY A 164 -14.03 9.39 11.22
C GLY A 164 -14.63 9.93 9.93
N SER A 165 -14.10 9.54 8.76
CA SER A 165 -14.67 9.89 7.44
C SER A 165 -15.64 8.85 6.87
N LEU A 166 -15.83 7.71 7.55
CA LEU A 166 -16.72 6.64 7.08
C LEU A 166 -18.17 7.12 7.07
N ARG A 167 -18.82 6.97 5.91
CA ARG A 167 -20.23 7.28 5.70
C ARG A 167 -20.93 6.12 5.00
N GLU A 168 -21.97 5.59 5.64
CA GLU A 168 -22.88 4.64 5.02
C GLU A 168 -23.91 5.37 4.13
N ALA A 169 -24.26 4.76 3.00
CA ALA A 169 -25.27 5.27 2.08
C ALA A 169 -25.94 4.11 1.32
N GLY A 170 -27.06 3.62 1.87
CA GLY A 170 -27.74 2.44 1.33
C GLY A 170 -26.83 1.20 1.38
N PRO A 171 -26.57 0.52 0.25
CA PRO A 171 -25.69 -0.64 0.21
C PRO A 171 -24.18 -0.27 0.19
N TYR A 172 -23.83 1.02 0.13
CA TYR A 172 -22.46 1.48 -0.02
C TYR A 172 -21.87 2.06 1.28
N VAL A 173 -20.56 1.93 1.42
CA VAL A 173 -19.74 2.62 2.42
C VAL A 173 -18.71 3.47 1.69
N PHE A 174 -18.63 4.75 2.04
CA PHE A 174 -17.67 5.71 1.52
C PHE A 174 -16.67 6.12 2.59
N MET A 175 -15.39 6.23 2.25
CA MET A 175 -14.32 6.69 3.12
C MET A 175 -13.37 7.60 2.31
N PRO A 176 -13.62 8.93 2.26
CA PRO A 176 -12.65 9.89 1.73
C PRO A 176 -11.48 10.05 2.70
N PHE A 177 -10.32 10.39 2.15
CA PHE A 177 -9.09 10.70 2.88
C PHE A 177 -8.21 11.67 2.09
N GLU A 178 -7.96 12.83 2.68
CA GLU A 178 -7.08 13.88 2.14
C GLU A 178 -5.74 13.88 2.88
N ALA A 179 -4.65 13.81 2.13
CA ALA A 179 -3.28 14.00 2.61
C ALA A 179 -2.71 15.32 2.05
N PRO A 180 -2.89 16.46 2.74
CA PRO A 180 -2.20 17.70 2.42
C PRO A 180 -0.72 17.58 2.82
N LEU A 181 0.18 17.81 1.85
CA LEU A 181 1.62 17.67 2.01
C LEU A 181 2.30 19.03 1.79
N PHE A 182 2.93 19.55 2.84
CA PHE A 182 3.74 20.76 2.80
C PHE A 182 4.99 20.58 3.66
N TYR A 183 6.15 20.43 3.02
CA TYR A 183 7.44 20.20 3.69
C TYR A 183 8.62 20.59 2.79
N THR A 184 9.78 20.87 3.40
CA THR A 184 10.96 21.34 2.67
C THR A 184 11.40 20.33 1.62
N ASN A 185 11.53 20.80 0.37
CA ASN A 185 11.80 19.94 -0.77
C ASN A 185 13.21 19.32 -0.66
N PRO A 186 13.39 17.98 -0.78
CA PRO A 186 14.71 17.35 -0.74
C PRO A 186 15.61 17.72 -1.94
N LEU A 187 15.06 18.34 -2.98
CA LEU A 187 15.75 18.88 -4.15
C LEU A 187 15.99 20.39 -3.98
N THR A 188 17.00 20.74 -3.18
CA THR A 188 17.45 22.13 -2.95
C THR A 188 18.92 22.31 -3.32
N GLY A 189 19.39 23.54 -3.53
CA GLY A 189 20.75 23.80 -4.03
C GLY A 189 20.91 23.32 -5.48
N ASP A 190 21.77 22.33 -5.72
CA ASP A 190 22.22 21.83 -7.04
C ASP A 190 21.13 21.14 -7.90
N TYR A 191 19.85 21.37 -7.59
CA TYR A 191 18.67 20.89 -8.32
C TYR A 191 17.71 22.02 -8.73
N GLN A 192 18.09 23.31 -8.60
CA GLN A 192 17.25 24.45 -9.01
C GLN A 192 16.74 24.35 -10.46
N GLU A 193 17.48 23.68 -11.36
CA GLU A 193 17.06 23.42 -12.75
C GLU A 193 15.77 22.54 -12.82
N TYR A 194 15.56 21.67 -11.84
CA TYR A 194 14.45 20.74 -11.78
C TYR A 194 13.27 21.33 -11.00
N VAL A 195 13.54 21.82 -9.78
CA VAL A 195 12.54 22.37 -8.83
C VAL A 195 13.26 23.13 -7.69
N GLY A 196 12.58 24.04 -7.01
CA GLY A 196 13.08 24.70 -5.79
C GLY A 196 11.99 25.02 -4.78
N GLY A 197 12.37 25.37 -3.55
CA GLY A 197 11.46 25.81 -2.48
C GLY A 197 10.86 24.67 -1.64
N GLU A 198 9.57 24.77 -1.32
CA GLU A 198 8.83 23.76 -0.54
C GLU A 198 8.16 22.74 -1.46
N TYR A 199 8.09 21.47 -1.04
CA TYR A 199 7.23 20.48 -1.70
C TYR A 199 5.80 20.73 -1.25
N HIS A 200 4.93 21.09 -2.21
CA HIS A 200 3.51 21.29 -1.99
C HIS A 200 2.72 20.36 -2.89
N ALA A 201 1.94 19.48 -2.26
CA ALA A 201 1.01 18.59 -2.94
C ALA A 201 -0.21 18.29 -2.07
N MET A 202 -1.25 17.75 -2.68
CA MET A 202 -2.39 17.14 -2.01
C MET A 202 -2.71 15.84 -2.73
N GLU A 203 -2.84 14.76 -1.96
CA GLU A 203 -3.42 13.51 -2.43
C GLU A 203 -4.80 13.35 -1.81
N ILE A 204 -5.76 12.92 -2.62
CA ILE A 204 -7.17 12.76 -2.25
C ILE A 204 -7.56 11.35 -2.68
N PHE A 205 -8.01 10.54 -1.73
CA PHE A 205 -8.38 9.15 -1.93
C PHE A 205 -9.83 8.94 -1.53
N ASP A 206 -10.72 8.63 -2.47
CA ASP A 206 -12.11 8.27 -2.19
C ASP A 206 -12.29 6.76 -2.29
N PHE A 207 -12.40 6.07 -1.17
CA PHE A 207 -12.73 4.64 -1.16
C PHE A 207 -14.25 4.42 -1.17
N GLY A 208 -14.71 3.48 -1.99
CA GLY A 208 -16.10 3.03 -2.04
C GLY A 208 -16.21 1.51 -1.99
N ALA A 209 -17.02 0.96 -1.09
CA ALA A 209 -17.20 -0.48 -0.91
C ALA A 209 -18.68 -0.87 -0.78
N LEU A 210 -19.01 -2.14 -1.08
CA LEU A 210 -20.28 -2.72 -0.68
C LEU A 210 -20.27 -3.03 0.83
N ARG A 211 -21.25 -2.51 1.57
CA ARG A 211 -21.39 -2.71 3.02
C ARG A 211 -21.47 -4.20 3.39
N SER A 212 -22.22 -4.97 2.58
CA SER A 212 -22.39 -6.41 2.73
C SER A 212 -21.12 -7.24 2.53
N GLU A 213 -20.07 -6.67 1.93
CA GLU A 213 -18.77 -7.33 1.80
C GLU A 213 -17.76 -6.78 2.81
N LEU A 214 -17.73 -5.46 2.99
CA LEU A 214 -16.81 -4.80 3.91
C LEU A 214 -17.04 -5.25 5.35
N TYR A 215 -18.29 -5.48 5.77
CA TYR A 215 -18.63 -5.83 7.15
C TYR A 215 -18.86 -7.34 7.38
N ASP A 216 -18.76 -8.18 6.35
CA ASP A 216 -18.96 -9.62 6.48
C ASP A 216 -17.67 -10.31 6.97
N SER A 217 -17.55 -10.49 8.29
CA SER A 217 -16.41 -11.15 8.93
C SER A 217 -16.13 -12.59 8.44
N THR A 218 -17.07 -13.25 7.75
CA THR A 218 -16.81 -14.57 7.16
C THR A 218 -15.91 -14.50 5.93
N LYS A 219 -15.86 -13.33 5.27
CA LYS A 219 -14.96 -13.07 4.14
C LYS A 219 -13.58 -12.67 4.66
N PRO A 220 -12.46 -13.15 4.06
CA PRO A 220 -11.12 -12.75 4.46
C PRO A 220 -10.73 -11.34 3.99
N THR A 221 -11.52 -10.70 3.12
CA THR A 221 -11.25 -9.38 2.54
C THR A 221 -12.52 -8.79 1.92
N ALA A 222 -12.49 -7.48 1.65
CA ALA A 222 -13.38 -6.82 0.70
C ALA A 222 -12.59 -6.30 -0.52
N TYR A 223 -13.30 -5.90 -1.57
CA TYR A 223 -12.77 -5.40 -2.84
C TYR A 223 -13.33 -4.01 -3.18
N PRO A 224 -12.87 -2.96 -2.47
CA PRO A 224 -13.31 -1.59 -2.71
C PRO A 224 -12.84 -1.06 -4.08
N MET A 225 -13.60 -0.10 -4.59
CA MET A 225 -13.17 0.86 -5.59
C MET A 225 -12.41 2.01 -4.92
N ILE A 226 -11.57 2.68 -5.69
CA ILE A 226 -10.84 3.88 -5.28
C ILE A 226 -10.92 4.94 -6.39
N SER A 227 -11.19 6.19 -6.01
CA SER A 227 -10.80 7.37 -6.80
C SER A 227 -9.51 7.93 -6.19
N TRP A 228 -8.55 8.30 -7.02
CA TRP A 228 -7.33 8.98 -6.59
C TRP A 228 -7.13 10.24 -7.43
N VAL A 229 -7.10 11.37 -6.74
CA VAL A 229 -6.71 12.66 -7.29
C VAL A 229 -5.42 13.10 -6.60
N ARG A 230 -4.44 13.51 -7.40
CA ARG A 230 -3.24 14.17 -6.89
C ARG A 230 -3.09 15.52 -7.58
N ILE A 231 -2.83 16.54 -6.78
CA ILE A 231 -2.45 17.87 -7.23
C ILE A 231 -1.07 18.14 -6.67
N SER A 232 -0.07 18.35 -7.52
CA SER A 232 1.31 18.64 -7.08
C SER A 232 2.03 19.54 -8.06
N GLY A 233 3.12 20.17 -7.63
CA GLY A 233 4.07 20.81 -8.55
C GLY A 233 4.55 19.85 -9.66
N TRP A 234 5.17 20.42 -10.69
CA TRP A 234 5.78 19.68 -11.80
C TRP A 234 6.75 18.60 -11.29
N ALA A 235 6.72 17.42 -11.91
CA ALA A 235 7.67 16.37 -11.55
C ALA A 235 9.10 16.80 -11.92
N PRO A 236 10.13 16.52 -11.09
CA PRO A 236 11.47 17.10 -11.27
C PRO A 236 12.10 16.81 -12.64
N TRP A 237 11.92 15.59 -13.15
CA TRP A 237 12.41 15.15 -14.46
C TRP A 237 11.86 15.97 -15.65
N MET A 238 10.76 16.71 -15.46
CA MET A 238 10.18 17.56 -16.50
C MET A 238 10.99 18.83 -16.77
N LYS A 239 12.04 19.12 -15.96
CA LYS A 239 12.89 20.33 -16.08
C LYS A 239 12.10 21.65 -16.13
N MET A 240 11.15 21.80 -15.21
CA MET A 240 10.28 22.98 -15.18
C MET A 240 10.85 24.13 -14.33
N GLY A 241 11.88 23.89 -13.50
CA GLY A 241 12.50 24.91 -12.65
C GLY A 241 11.45 25.65 -11.80
N SER A 242 11.47 26.98 -11.86
CA SER A 242 10.50 27.85 -11.17
C SER A 242 9.24 28.18 -11.97
N ARG A 243 8.96 27.50 -13.10
CA ARG A 243 7.79 27.80 -13.94
C ARG A 243 6.48 27.54 -13.19
N PRO A 244 5.54 28.50 -13.14
CA PRO A 244 4.30 28.34 -12.39
C PRO A 244 3.40 27.28 -13.04
N GLY A 245 2.84 26.40 -12.23
CA GLY A 245 1.90 25.37 -12.66
C GLY A 245 1.99 24.11 -11.82
N GLN A 246 1.20 23.12 -12.21
CA GLN A 246 1.00 21.89 -11.44
C GLN A 246 0.55 20.75 -12.35
N MET A 247 0.85 19.53 -11.91
CA MET A 247 0.28 18.30 -12.43
C MET A 247 -1.03 18.00 -11.69
N VAL A 248 -2.06 17.64 -12.45
CA VAL A 248 -3.36 17.19 -11.94
C VAL A 248 -3.57 15.76 -12.43
N PHE A 249 -3.46 14.82 -11.51
CA PHE A 249 -3.74 13.41 -11.72
C PHE A 249 -5.21 13.17 -11.34
N ASN A 250 -5.96 12.45 -12.18
CA ASN A 250 -7.28 11.93 -11.83
C ASN A 250 -7.38 10.50 -12.35
N ALA A 251 -7.49 9.53 -11.44
CA ALA A 251 -7.55 8.11 -11.75
C ALA A 251 -8.63 7.41 -10.92
N MET A 252 -9.20 6.36 -11.49
CA MET A 252 -10.10 5.45 -10.77
C MET A 252 -9.56 4.03 -10.84
N GLY A 253 -9.91 3.23 -9.85
CA GLY A 253 -9.33 1.91 -9.64
C GLY A 253 -10.14 1.03 -8.70
N ARG A 254 -9.58 -0.14 -8.41
CA ARG A 254 -10.12 -1.07 -7.42
C ARG A 254 -9.03 -2.01 -6.91
N LYS A 255 -9.35 -2.71 -5.82
CA LYS A 255 -8.61 -3.89 -5.38
C LYS A 255 -8.94 -5.10 -6.27
N LEU A 256 -7.93 -5.87 -6.66
CA LEU A 256 -8.05 -6.98 -7.61
C LEU A 256 -8.15 -8.35 -6.90
N PRO A 257 -9.22 -9.14 -7.10
CA PRO A 257 -9.35 -10.50 -6.56
C PRO A 257 -8.24 -11.47 -7.02
N GLY A 258 -7.89 -11.43 -8.31
CA GLY A 258 -6.78 -12.17 -8.92
C GLY A 258 -5.40 -11.53 -8.73
N GLY A 259 -5.28 -10.48 -7.91
CA GLY A 259 -4.00 -9.85 -7.59
C GLY A 259 -3.27 -9.30 -8.83
N PHE A 260 -2.00 -9.68 -8.98
CA PHE A 260 -1.11 -9.16 -10.03
C PHE A 260 -1.54 -9.58 -11.44
N ASP A 261 -2.10 -10.77 -11.62
CA ASP A 261 -2.42 -11.30 -12.95
C ASP A 261 -3.62 -10.60 -13.61
N GLU A 262 -4.49 -9.98 -12.82
CA GLU A 262 -5.58 -9.10 -13.30
C GLU A 262 -5.09 -7.72 -13.81
N LEU A 263 -3.81 -7.36 -13.64
CA LEU A 263 -3.28 -6.07 -14.11
C LEU A 263 -3.27 -5.99 -15.66
N PRO A 264 -3.40 -4.78 -16.25
CA PRO A 264 -3.28 -4.57 -17.68
C PRO A 264 -1.93 -5.07 -18.24
N GLU A 265 -1.95 -5.61 -19.47
CA GLU A 265 -0.76 -6.18 -20.12
C GLU A 265 0.41 -5.19 -20.26
N VAL A 266 0.13 -3.91 -20.50
CA VAL A 266 1.16 -2.85 -20.56
C VAL A 266 1.93 -2.76 -19.23
N LEU A 267 1.21 -2.82 -18.11
CA LEU A 267 1.77 -2.71 -16.77
C LEU A 267 2.53 -4.00 -16.38
N LYS A 268 1.97 -5.18 -16.67
CA LYS A 268 2.64 -6.48 -16.38
C LYS A 268 3.93 -6.66 -17.17
N LYS A 269 3.94 -6.32 -18.47
CA LYS A 269 5.14 -6.41 -19.32
C LYS A 269 6.23 -5.45 -18.85
N GLU A 270 5.85 -4.21 -18.57
CA GLU A 270 6.78 -3.18 -18.12
C GLU A 270 7.40 -3.51 -16.75
N ILE A 271 6.58 -4.00 -15.82
CA ILE A 271 7.05 -4.46 -14.51
C ILE A 271 8.05 -5.61 -14.67
N ARG A 272 7.73 -6.64 -15.44
CA ARG A 272 8.62 -7.79 -15.66
C ARG A 272 9.96 -7.42 -16.30
N ALA A 273 9.96 -6.45 -17.22
CA ALA A 273 11.16 -6.01 -17.92
C ALA A 273 12.04 -5.08 -17.06
N ASN A 274 11.45 -4.05 -16.43
CA ASN A 274 12.19 -2.91 -15.89
C ASN A 274 12.00 -2.69 -14.39
N TYR A 275 10.95 -3.28 -13.78
CA TYR A 275 10.61 -3.10 -12.37
C TYR A 275 10.27 -4.45 -11.68
N PRO A 276 11.07 -5.53 -11.83
CA PRO A 276 10.65 -6.89 -11.45
C PRO A 276 10.34 -7.06 -9.96
N ILE A 277 10.92 -6.23 -9.08
CA ILE A 277 10.61 -6.25 -7.64
C ILE A 277 9.15 -5.89 -7.33
N TYR A 278 8.42 -5.27 -8.26
CA TYR A 278 7.03 -4.87 -8.08
C TYR A 278 6.02 -6.00 -8.37
N GLU A 279 6.46 -7.18 -8.83
CA GLU A 279 5.60 -8.39 -8.82
C GLU A 279 5.30 -8.89 -7.39
N GLN A 280 6.00 -8.37 -6.37
CA GLN A 280 5.82 -8.76 -4.97
C GLN A 280 5.78 -7.55 -4.03
N ALA A 281 4.94 -7.61 -2.98
CA ALA A 281 5.00 -6.66 -1.87
C ALA A 281 6.35 -6.76 -1.11
N PRO A 282 6.78 -5.69 -0.40
CA PRO A 282 8.01 -5.72 0.38
C PRO A 282 7.98 -6.76 1.52
N PRO A 283 9.15 -7.13 2.08
CA PRO A 283 9.27 -8.02 3.25
C PRO A 283 8.43 -7.55 4.44
N LYS A 284 7.90 -8.48 5.25
CA LYS A 284 6.99 -8.16 6.38
C LYS A 284 7.64 -7.26 7.45
N ASP A 285 8.96 -7.30 7.55
CA ASP A 285 9.84 -6.57 8.46
C ASP A 285 10.38 -5.26 7.87
N ASP A 286 10.00 -4.89 6.64
CA ASP A 286 10.48 -3.67 5.99
C ASP A 286 10.14 -2.43 6.84
N ALA A 287 11.21 -1.79 7.34
CA ALA A 287 11.18 -0.62 8.20
C ALA A 287 11.96 0.56 7.58
N ARG A 288 12.29 0.49 6.28
CA ARG A 288 12.90 1.62 5.58
C ARG A 288 11.95 2.83 5.62
N PRO A 289 12.47 4.07 5.68
CA PRO A 289 11.65 5.27 5.50
C PRO A 289 10.88 5.23 4.19
N ASN A 290 9.69 5.82 4.17
CA ASN A 290 8.90 5.90 2.93
C ASN A 290 9.64 6.71 1.87
N GLU A 291 9.62 6.20 0.64
CA GLU A 291 10.21 6.84 -0.51
C GLU A 291 9.13 7.64 -1.26
N THR A 292 9.48 8.84 -1.73
CA THR A 292 8.63 9.65 -2.61
C THR A 292 9.27 9.76 -3.99
N THR A 293 8.50 10.14 -5.00
CA THR A 293 9.03 10.38 -6.35
C THR A 293 10.17 11.42 -6.35
N TRP A 294 10.17 12.36 -5.39
CA TRP A 294 11.20 13.38 -5.23
C TRP A 294 12.49 12.82 -4.61
N THR A 295 12.40 12.02 -3.53
CA THR A 295 13.59 11.35 -2.97
C THR A 295 14.15 10.31 -3.93
N LYS A 296 13.29 9.65 -4.70
CA LYS A 296 13.68 8.73 -5.77
C LYS A 296 14.45 9.43 -6.88
N PHE A 297 13.92 10.55 -7.37
CA PHE A 297 14.59 11.36 -8.38
C PHE A 297 15.97 11.82 -7.90
N LYS A 298 16.08 12.34 -6.67
CA LYS A 298 17.38 12.71 -6.08
C LYS A 298 18.36 11.54 -6.11
N MET A 299 17.98 10.38 -5.59
CA MET A 299 18.86 9.19 -5.55
C MET A 299 19.32 8.76 -6.96
N LEU A 300 18.44 8.81 -7.97
CA LEU A 300 18.78 8.43 -9.34
C LEU A 300 19.72 9.46 -9.99
N THR A 301 19.42 10.75 -9.86
CA THR A 301 20.26 11.85 -10.37
C THR A 301 21.65 11.83 -9.72
N ASP A 302 21.75 11.57 -8.43
CA ASP A 302 23.03 11.53 -7.71
C ASP A 302 23.90 10.37 -8.19
N LYS A 303 23.33 9.17 -8.30
CA LYS A 303 24.02 8.00 -8.87
C LYS A 303 24.47 8.24 -10.31
N ALA A 304 23.68 8.93 -11.13
CA ALA A 304 24.06 9.28 -12.49
C ALA A 304 25.22 10.29 -12.54
N ARG A 305 25.19 11.33 -11.68
CA ARG A 305 26.26 12.32 -11.52
C ARG A 305 27.56 11.67 -11.00
N GLU A 306 27.48 10.77 -10.03
CA GLU A 306 28.61 9.97 -9.52
C GLU A 306 29.20 9.05 -10.60
N ALA A 307 28.36 8.35 -11.37
CA ALA A 307 28.79 7.48 -12.46
C ALA A 307 29.51 8.28 -13.57
N ALA A 308 28.97 9.43 -13.97
CA ALA A 308 29.64 10.31 -14.93
C ALA A 308 30.99 10.82 -14.39
N GLY A 309 31.05 11.27 -13.14
CA GLY A 309 32.26 11.77 -12.49
C GLY A 309 33.33 10.70 -12.19
N THR A 310 32.98 9.41 -12.26
CA THR A 310 33.94 8.30 -12.16
C THR A 310 34.49 7.89 -13.52
N VAL A 311 33.77 8.11 -14.62
CA VAL A 311 34.28 7.89 -15.99
C VAL A 311 35.43 8.85 -16.32
N ASP A 312 35.30 10.14 -16.00
CA ASP A 312 36.35 11.16 -16.23
C ASP A 312 37.67 10.86 -15.49
N LYS A 313 37.63 10.11 -14.37
CA LYS A 313 38.83 9.79 -13.58
C LYS A 313 39.65 8.60 -14.10
N SER A 314 39.27 8.03 -15.24
CA SER A 314 40.00 6.93 -15.89
C SER A 314 40.73 7.35 -17.18
N GLY A 315 40.67 8.65 -17.55
CA GLY A 315 41.19 9.16 -18.82
C GLY A 315 42.57 9.82 -18.80
N GLU A 316 43.12 10.18 -17.64
CA GLU A 316 44.44 10.85 -17.54
C GLU A 316 45.52 9.89 -17.00
N GLY A 317 46.20 9.21 -17.92
CA GLY A 317 47.24 8.23 -17.61
C GLY A 317 48.23 8.02 -18.76
N HIS A 318 49.24 8.90 -18.81
CA HIS A 318 50.40 8.95 -19.73
C HIS A 318 50.21 9.65 -21.09
#